data_AF-A0AAD4S864-F1
#
_entry.id   AF-A0AAD4S864-F1
#
_cell.length_a   1.000
_cell.length_b   1.000
_cell.length_c   1.000
_cell.angle_alpha   90.00
_cell.angle_beta   90.00
_cell.angle_gamma   90.00
#
_symmetry.space_group_name_H-M   'P 1'
#
loop_
_entity.id
_entity.type
_entity.pdbx_description
1 polymer ?
#
loop_
_entity_poly.entity_id
_entity_poly.type
_entity_poly.pdbx_seq_one_letter_code
_entity_poly.pdbx_strand_id
1 'polypeptide(L)'
;MAGGVDHQKHLLSLIRDFATEKSQGERRVVGLKKRIQDLESELDKENTQLEEAKRCKETAEQELKGYEFELALTEASVQALETRISATQDEISKIGSVVDAIKDQEGLSRDEFINQMFEFNQQIRKLQEIVAHGSAKDDCADASTDNGILAEGDKQIVHLKSALKDLEDKIADITSQTRIEEQEYQEGEHINKKVKCEMAYLEKREIMLESIVKEMKHLQELTKYPSLQRYQCIKCEVLSSLDEESLSLTVNKQTTESEEECASLGEELQRRSKCPDCHLDNVGALGEVLQMEKGMDASHSTDAPGT
;
A
#
# COMPACT_ATOMS: atom_id res chain seq x y z
N MET A 1 -114.26 26.48 18.16
CA MET A 1 -113.38 25.62 17.35
C MET A 1 -111.93 26.12 17.41
N ALA A 2 -111.22 25.93 18.54
CA ALA A 2 -109.87 26.47 18.73
C ALA A 2 -108.76 25.40 18.93
N GLY A 3 -109.11 24.15 19.30
CA GLY A 3 -108.11 23.12 19.64
C GLY A 3 -107.44 22.38 18.48
N GLY A 4 -108.00 22.45 17.26
CA GLY A 4 -107.44 21.79 16.07
C GLY A 4 -106.26 22.54 15.43
N VAL A 5 -106.17 23.86 15.65
CA VAL A 5 -105.13 24.72 15.07
C VAL A 5 -103.77 24.53 15.76
N ASP A 6 -103.75 24.17 17.06
CA ASP A 6 -102.50 23.96 17.81
C ASP A 6 -101.81 22.63 17.51
N HIS A 7 -102.57 21.54 17.26
CA HIS A 7 -101.98 20.26 16.88
C HIS A 7 -101.30 20.32 15.51
N GLN A 8 -101.91 21.02 14.56
CA GLN A 8 -101.33 21.24 13.23
C GLN A 8 -100.05 22.10 13.31
N LYS A 9 -100.04 23.14 14.15
CA LYS A 9 -98.82 23.94 14.41
C LYS A 9 -97.70 23.12 15.04
N HIS A 10 -98.03 22.25 16.00
CA HIS A 10 -97.03 21.39 16.66
C HIS A 10 -96.39 20.40 15.68
N LEU A 11 -97.18 19.74 14.83
CA LEU A 11 -96.67 18.85 13.78
C LEU A 11 -95.74 19.58 12.81
N LEU A 12 -96.13 20.80 12.37
CA LEU A 12 -95.29 21.62 11.50
C LEU A 12 -93.98 22.06 12.17
N SER A 13 -93.97 22.26 13.49
CA SER A 13 -92.73 22.52 14.26
C SER A 13 -91.81 21.30 14.23
N LEU A 14 -92.31 20.11 14.54
CA LEU A 14 -91.52 18.88 14.53
C LEU A 14 -90.91 18.58 13.16
N ILE A 15 -91.65 18.80 12.08
CA ILE A 15 -91.15 18.65 10.71
C ILE A 15 -90.01 19.64 10.44
N ARG A 16 -90.16 20.89 10.88
CA ARG A 16 -89.11 21.91 10.75
C ARG A 16 -87.87 21.54 11.56
N ASP A 17 -88.04 21.15 12.81
CA ASP A 17 -86.95 20.77 13.71
C ASP A 17 -86.20 19.57 13.14
N PHE A 18 -86.92 18.55 12.66
CA PHE A 18 -86.35 17.40 11.97
C PHE A 18 -85.56 17.79 10.71
N ALA A 19 -86.11 18.67 9.87
CA ALA A 19 -85.42 19.15 8.67
C ALA A 19 -84.15 19.94 9.02
N THR A 20 -84.20 20.78 10.07
CA THR A 20 -83.03 21.53 10.54
C THR A 20 -81.96 20.63 11.14
N GLU A 21 -82.33 19.64 11.97
CA GLU A 21 -81.38 18.71 12.56
C GLU A 21 -80.75 17.81 11.48
N LYS A 22 -81.55 17.33 10.52
CA LYS A 22 -81.04 16.58 9.36
C LYS A 22 -80.00 17.38 8.58
N SER A 23 -80.32 18.63 8.23
CA SER A 23 -79.40 19.53 7.51
C SER A 23 -78.13 19.83 8.31
N GLN A 24 -78.23 20.00 9.63
CA GLN A 24 -77.07 20.17 10.50
C GLN A 24 -76.23 18.90 10.57
N GLY A 25 -76.85 17.74 10.72
CA GLY A 25 -76.18 16.43 10.70
C GLY A 25 -75.42 16.19 9.41
N GLU A 26 -76.04 16.46 8.27
CA GLU A 26 -75.40 16.36 6.94
C GLU A 26 -74.17 17.28 6.85
N ARG A 27 -74.28 18.54 7.30
CA ARG A 27 -73.13 19.46 7.35
C ARG A 27 -72.01 18.97 8.26
N ARG A 28 -72.34 18.39 9.43
CA ARG A 28 -71.33 17.78 10.34
C ARG A 28 -70.62 16.61 9.65
N VAL A 29 -71.36 15.73 8.98
CA VAL A 29 -70.78 14.59 8.25
C VAL A 29 -69.87 15.05 7.11
N VAL A 30 -70.28 16.06 6.34
CA VAL A 30 -69.44 16.64 5.26
C VAL A 30 -68.15 17.24 5.84
N GLY A 31 -68.25 17.97 6.95
CA GLY A 31 -67.08 18.53 7.63
C GLY A 31 -66.11 17.46 8.14
N LEU A 32 -66.64 16.38 8.73
CA LEU A 32 -65.83 15.25 9.20
C LEU A 32 -65.16 14.52 8.04
N LYS A 33 -65.88 14.27 6.93
CA LYS A 33 -65.31 13.65 5.72
C LYS A 33 -64.15 14.47 5.16
N LYS A 34 -64.30 15.80 5.07
CA LYS A 34 -63.21 16.67 4.63
C LYS A 34 -62.00 16.56 5.56
N ARG A 35 -62.23 16.58 6.87
CA ARG A 35 -61.14 16.45 7.85
C ARG A 35 -60.44 15.10 7.81
N ILE A 36 -61.17 14.01 7.53
CA ILE A 36 -60.57 12.68 7.30
C ILE A 36 -59.66 12.73 6.08
N GLN A 37 -60.14 13.29 4.96
CA GLN A 37 -59.36 13.40 3.73
C GLN A 37 -58.11 14.28 3.91
N ASP A 38 -58.25 15.41 4.62
CA ASP A 38 -57.11 16.29 4.94
C ASP A 38 -56.06 15.53 5.77
N LEU A 39 -56.49 14.77 6.79
CA LEU A 39 -55.60 13.95 7.64
C LEU A 39 -54.95 12.79 6.87
N GLU A 40 -55.66 12.14 5.95
CA GLU A 40 -55.10 11.11 5.08
C GLU A 40 -53.98 11.70 4.21
N SER A 41 -54.19 12.88 3.63
CA SER A 41 -53.16 13.56 2.82
C SER A 41 -51.94 14.00 3.64
N GLU A 42 -52.14 14.40 4.90
CA GLU A 42 -51.05 14.75 5.82
C GLU A 42 -50.27 13.49 6.23
N LEU A 43 -50.96 12.38 6.51
CA LEU A 43 -50.34 11.09 6.82
C LEU A 43 -49.47 10.59 5.65
N ASP A 44 -49.97 10.65 4.42
CA ASP A 44 -49.20 10.23 3.24
C ASP A 44 -47.93 11.07 3.08
N LYS A 45 -48.05 12.39 3.27
CA LYS A 45 -46.91 13.31 3.23
C LYS A 45 -45.87 12.97 4.29
N GLU A 46 -46.27 12.84 5.55
CA GLU A 46 -45.35 12.50 6.64
C GLU A 46 -44.71 11.12 6.42
N ASN A 47 -45.45 10.16 5.86
CA ASN A 47 -44.92 8.84 5.54
C ASN A 47 -43.86 8.89 4.43
N THR A 48 -44.07 9.70 3.38
CA THR A 48 -43.03 9.91 2.34
C THR A 48 -41.77 10.54 2.92
N GLN A 49 -41.90 11.55 3.78
CA GLN A 49 -40.75 12.18 4.45
C GLN A 49 -40.01 11.22 5.37
N LEU A 50 -40.73 10.33 6.08
CA LEU A 50 -40.12 9.30 6.92
C LEU A 50 -39.28 8.32 6.09
N GLU A 51 -39.79 7.86 4.95
CA GLU A 51 -39.03 6.95 4.07
C GLU A 51 -37.82 7.63 3.43
N GLU A 52 -37.92 8.91 3.09
CA GLU A 52 -36.77 9.71 2.66
C GLU A 52 -35.71 9.82 3.77
N ALA A 53 -36.12 10.12 5.00
CA ALA A 53 -35.22 10.22 6.15
C ALA A 53 -34.52 8.89 6.46
N LYS A 54 -35.23 7.75 6.33
CA LYS A 54 -34.63 6.40 6.46
C LYS A 54 -33.55 6.16 5.43
N ARG A 55 -33.81 6.45 4.15
CA ARG A 55 -32.81 6.30 3.08
C ARG A 55 -31.59 7.20 3.30
N CYS A 56 -31.80 8.45 3.71
CA CYS A 56 -30.71 9.36 4.05
C CYS A 56 -29.87 8.82 5.23
N LYS A 57 -30.53 8.30 6.28
CA LYS A 57 -29.85 7.67 7.41
C LYS A 57 -29.01 6.47 6.97
N GLU A 58 -29.56 5.55 6.19
CA GLU A 58 -28.85 4.37 5.70
C GLU A 58 -27.61 4.74 4.88
N THR A 59 -27.72 5.79 4.05
CA THR A 59 -26.59 6.31 3.26
C THR A 59 -25.50 6.86 4.18
N ALA A 60 -25.86 7.69 5.17
CA ALA A 60 -24.91 8.24 6.13
C ALA A 60 -24.24 7.15 6.98
N GLU A 61 -24.96 6.10 7.38
CA GLU A 61 -24.40 4.96 8.11
C GLU A 61 -23.41 4.14 7.27
N GLN A 62 -23.64 4.01 5.97
CA GLN A 62 -22.69 3.36 5.06
C GLN A 62 -21.42 4.20 4.87
N GLU A 63 -21.55 5.51 4.71
CA GLU A 63 -20.41 6.43 4.63
C GLU A 63 -19.58 6.41 5.93
N LEU A 64 -20.24 6.43 7.09
CA LEU A 64 -19.57 6.35 8.38
C LEU A 64 -18.74 5.07 8.52
N LYS A 65 -19.30 3.92 8.14
CA LYS A 65 -18.56 2.63 8.13
C LYS A 65 -17.36 2.66 7.18
N GLY A 66 -17.48 3.35 6.04
CA GLY A 66 -16.37 3.57 5.12
C GLY A 66 -15.22 4.34 5.79
N TYR A 67 -15.55 5.44 6.46
CA TYR A 67 -14.56 6.25 7.19
C TYR A 67 -13.93 5.51 8.38
N GLU A 68 -14.71 4.71 9.12
CA GLU A 68 -14.19 3.87 10.21
C GLU A 68 -13.15 2.85 9.70
N PHE A 69 -13.41 2.26 8.53
CA PHE A 69 -12.46 1.35 7.90
C PHE A 69 -11.18 2.06 7.42
N GLU A 70 -11.32 3.20 6.75
CA GLU A 70 -10.16 4.02 6.31
C GLU A 70 -9.30 4.48 7.50
N LEU A 71 -9.94 4.84 8.61
CA LEU A 71 -9.26 5.19 9.86
C LEU A 71 -8.46 3.99 10.39
N ALA A 72 -9.07 2.81 10.52
CA ALA A 72 -8.39 1.61 11.01
C ALA A 72 -7.19 1.20 10.12
N LEU A 73 -7.33 1.31 8.80
CA LEU A 73 -6.23 1.04 7.86
C LEU A 73 -5.07 2.03 8.06
N THR A 74 -5.41 3.31 8.26
CA THR A 74 -4.41 4.36 8.50
C THR A 74 -3.68 4.16 9.82
N GLU A 75 -4.41 3.83 10.89
CA GLU A 75 -3.85 3.52 12.20
C GLU A 75 -2.87 2.34 12.15
N ALA A 76 -3.26 1.24 11.48
CA ALA A 76 -2.38 0.08 11.28
C ALA A 76 -1.10 0.46 10.49
N SER A 77 -1.24 1.31 9.47
CA SER A 77 -0.11 1.78 8.67
C SER A 77 0.85 2.65 9.49
N VAL A 78 0.32 3.52 10.35
CA VAL A 78 1.12 4.34 11.28
C VAL A 78 1.89 3.46 12.25
N GLN A 79 1.24 2.48 12.89
CA GLN A 79 1.90 1.55 13.82
C GLN A 79 3.03 0.76 13.15
N ALA A 80 2.83 0.32 11.89
CA ALA A 80 3.86 -0.36 11.12
C ALA A 80 5.07 0.56 10.84
N LEU A 81 4.82 1.83 10.51
CA LEU A 81 5.88 2.81 10.30
C LEU A 81 6.64 3.12 11.59
N GLU A 82 5.95 3.29 12.72
CA GLU A 82 6.57 3.53 14.02
C GLU A 82 7.49 2.37 14.45
N THR A 83 7.05 1.13 14.21
CA THR A 83 7.84 -0.08 14.46
C THR A 83 9.12 -0.08 13.62
N ARG A 84 9.01 0.24 12.33
CA ARG A 84 10.16 0.34 11.41
C ARG A 84 11.13 1.42 11.82
N ILE A 85 10.63 2.61 12.18
CA ILE A 85 11.46 3.73 12.66
C ILE A 85 12.24 3.32 13.90
N SER A 86 11.59 2.66 14.86
CA SER A 86 12.23 2.18 16.09
C SER A 86 13.36 1.19 15.78
N ALA A 87 13.11 0.20 14.91
CA ALA A 87 14.12 -0.76 14.50
C ALA A 87 15.32 -0.10 13.80
N THR A 88 15.06 0.85 12.88
CA THR A 88 16.13 1.62 12.22
C THR A 88 16.92 2.46 13.21
N GLN A 89 16.27 3.07 14.21
CA GLN A 89 16.95 3.83 15.26
C GLN A 89 17.88 2.95 16.10
N ASP A 90 17.46 1.72 16.42
CA ASP A 90 18.29 0.75 17.13
C ASP A 90 19.52 0.34 16.30
N GLU A 91 19.35 0.10 15.01
CA GLU A 91 20.47 -0.19 14.09
C GLU A 91 21.45 0.99 13.99
N ILE A 92 20.94 2.21 13.85
CA ILE A 92 21.77 3.44 13.85
C ILE A 92 22.55 3.55 15.16
N SER A 93 21.91 3.30 16.30
CA SER A 93 22.55 3.33 17.62
C SER A 93 23.68 2.30 17.71
N LYS A 94 23.42 1.07 17.25
CA LYS A 94 24.43 0.00 17.20
C LYS A 94 25.62 0.38 16.31
N ILE A 95 25.36 0.87 15.10
CA ILE A 95 26.41 1.30 14.17
C ILE A 95 27.21 2.47 14.79
N GLY A 96 26.53 3.42 15.44
CA GLY A 96 27.16 4.53 16.14
C GLY A 96 28.17 4.05 17.20
N SER A 97 27.77 3.09 18.03
CA SER A 97 28.69 2.52 19.05
C SER A 97 29.93 1.83 18.44
N VAL A 98 29.77 1.18 17.29
CA VAL A 98 30.89 0.55 16.56
C VAL A 98 31.84 1.61 16.02
N VAL A 99 31.30 2.69 15.44
CA VAL A 99 32.10 3.81 14.91
C VAL A 99 32.91 4.47 16.04
N ASP A 100 32.31 4.70 17.20
CA ASP A 100 33.01 5.28 18.35
C ASP A 100 34.15 4.36 18.83
N ALA A 101 33.91 3.05 18.92
CA ALA A 101 34.95 2.08 19.30
C ALA A 101 36.12 2.05 18.31
N ILE A 102 35.85 2.12 17.00
CA ILE A 102 36.89 2.18 15.97
C ILE A 102 37.71 3.46 16.11
N LYS A 103 37.05 4.60 16.37
CA LYS A 103 37.71 5.89 16.52
C LYS A 103 38.64 5.92 17.74
N ASP A 104 38.22 5.32 18.86
CA ASP A 104 39.05 5.18 20.04
C ASP A 104 40.28 4.30 19.76
N GLN A 105 40.08 3.17 19.05
CA GLN A 105 41.17 2.27 18.67
C GLN A 105 42.16 2.92 17.69
N GLU A 106 41.68 3.70 16.72
CA GLU A 106 42.50 4.50 15.81
C GLU A 106 43.37 5.48 16.60
N GLY A 107 42.78 6.17 17.58
CA GLY A 107 43.49 7.09 18.47
C GLY A 107 44.65 6.41 19.21
N LEU A 108 44.39 5.24 19.82
CA LEU A 108 45.42 4.45 20.51
C LEU A 108 46.55 4.01 19.56
N SER A 109 46.21 3.53 18.36
CA SER A 109 47.20 3.10 17.36
C SER A 109 48.06 4.26 16.87
N ARG A 110 47.45 5.43 16.64
CA ARG A 110 48.18 6.64 16.25
C ARG A 110 49.15 7.08 17.34
N ASP A 111 48.71 7.08 18.60
CA ASP A 111 49.55 7.50 19.73
C ASP A 111 50.71 6.50 19.94
N GLU A 112 50.47 5.20 19.77
CA GLU A 112 51.51 4.18 19.78
C GLU A 112 52.55 4.41 18.68
N PHE A 113 52.11 4.66 17.44
CA PHE A 113 53.00 4.98 16.33
C PHE A 113 53.86 6.22 16.62
N ILE A 114 53.25 7.29 17.14
CA ILE A 114 53.96 8.52 17.52
C ILE A 114 55.04 8.21 18.55
N ASN A 115 54.73 7.42 19.57
CA ASN A 115 55.69 7.02 20.61
C ASN A 115 56.86 6.21 20.05
N GLN A 116 56.58 5.25 19.16
CA GLN A 116 57.62 4.47 18.47
C GLN A 116 58.54 5.38 17.64
N MET A 117 57.98 6.36 16.92
CA MET A 117 58.76 7.33 16.16
C MET A 117 59.62 8.23 17.04
N PHE A 118 59.14 8.62 18.22
CA PHE A 118 59.95 9.36 19.20
C PHE A 118 61.15 8.55 19.69
N GLU A 119 60.93 7.27 20.03
CA GLU A 119 62.00 6.37 20.47
C GLU A 119 63.04 6.17 19.35
N PHE A 120 62.59 5.91 18.14
CA PHE A 120 63.47 5.76 16.98
C PHE A 120 64.30 7.03 16.72
N ASN A 121 63.68 8.21 16.79
CA ASN A 121 64.40 9.50 16.70
C ASN A 121 65.41 9.69 17.84
N GLN A 122 65.13 9.17 19.04
CA GLN A 122 66.10 9.17 20.13
C GLN A 122 67.30 8.27 19.83
N GLN A 123 67.07 7.10 19.23
CA GLN A 123 68.12 6.18 18.82
C GLN A 123 69.01 6.77 17.71
N ILE A 124 68.42 7.46 16.72
CA ILE A 124 69.19 8.17 15.69
C ILE A 124 70.13 9.20 16.33
N ARG A 125 69.64 10.02 17.27
CA ARG A 125 70.47 11.01 17.97
C ARG A 125 71.64 10.36 18.71
N LYS A 126 71.39 9.26 19.45
CA LYS A 126 72.45 8.50 20.13
C LYS A 126 73.50 7.96 19.16
N LEU A 127 73.08 7.41 18.01
CA LEU A 127 74.00 6.92 16.98
C LEU A 127 74.86 8.06 16.40
N GLN A 128 74.25 9.21 16.12
CA GLN A 128 74.97 10.39 15.64
C GLN A 128 76.00 10.89 16.67
N GLU A 129 75.67 10.88 17.96
CA GLU A 129 76.60 11.20 19.05
C GLU A 129 77.80 10.23 19.09
N ILE A 130 77.56 8.92 18.98
CA ILE A 130 78.62 7.90 18.94
C ILE A 130 79.56 8.15 17.76
N VAL A 131 79.02 8.43 16.56
CA VAL A 131 79.82 8.73 15.36
C VAL A 131 80.65 10.00 15.54
N ALA A 132 80.07 11.06 16.13
CA ALA A 132 80.79 12.30 16.42
C ALA A 132 81.91 12.13 17.47
N HIS A 133 81.74 11.21 18.42
CA HIS A 133 82.79 10.88 19.39
C HIS A 133 83.85 9.90 18.84
N GLY A 134 83.49 9.05 17.88
CA GLY A 134 84.42 8.15 17.18
C GLY A 134 85.39 8.89 16.25
N SER A 135 84.95 9.98 15.62
CA SER A 135 85.80 10.82 14.76
C SER A 135 86.70 11.81 15.51
N ALA A 136 86.52 11.96 16.83
CA ALA A 136 87.40 12.77 17.68
C ALA A 136 88.57 11.97 18.28
N LYS A 137 88.68 10.67 17.97
CA LYS A 137 89.62 9.73 18.59
C LYS A 137 90.44 8.92 17.59
N ASP A 138 90.68 9.47 16.39
CA ASP A 138 91.55 8.85 15.40
C ASP A 138 92.64 9.80 14.92
N ASP A 139 93.39 10.33 15.89
CA ASP A 139 94.81 10.67 15.73
C ASP A 139 95.62 9.69 16.59
N CYS A 140 95.63 8.39 16.26
CA CYS A 140 96.83 7.57 16.38
C CYS A 140 96.61 6.20 15.72
N ALA A 141 97.43 5.95 14.70
CA ALA A 141 97.67 4.68 14.00
C ALA A 141 97.64 3.43 14.90
N ASP A 142 97.14 2.30 14.40
CA ASP A 142 97.99 1.39 13.61
C ASP A 142 97.22 0.22 13.00
N ALA A 143 97.76 -0.30 11.90
CA ALA A 143 97.23 -1.39 11.09
C ALA A 143 97.28 -2.77 11.78
N SER A 144 96.36 -3.68 11.43
CA SER A 144 96.73 -5.06 11.06
C SER A 144 95.55 -5.86 10.48
N THR A 145 95.81 -6.38 9.29
CA THR A 145 95.30 -7.57 8.58
C THR A 145 94.87 -8.74 9.49
N ASP A 146 93.77 -9.44 9.18
CA ASP A 146 93.79 -10.82 8.64
C ASP A 146 92.37 -11.39 8.34
N ASN A 147 92.30 -12.23 7.31
CA ASN A 147 91.12 -12.88 6.74
C ASN A 147 90.68 -14.14 7.53
N GLY A 148 89.39 -14.49 7.47
CA GLY A 148 88.88 -15.78 7.95
C GLY A 148 87.41 -16.03 7.61
N ILE A 149 87.12 -16.31 6.33
CA ILE A 149 85.81 -16.76 5.82
C ILE A 149 85.69 -18.27 6.07
N LEU A 150 84.44 -18.75 6.30
CA LEU A 150 83.88 -20.11 6.10
C LEU A 150 83.31 -20.78 7.39
N ALA A 151 82.21 -20.24 7.93
CA ALA A 151 81.27 -21.01 8.78
C ALA A 151 79.85 -20.41 8.87
N GLU A 152 79.66 -19.11 8.60
CA GLU A 152 78.38 -18.42 8.81
C GLU A 152 77.36 -18.55 7.64
N GLY A 153 77.81 -18.92 6.44
CA GLY A 153 76.97 -18.94 5.23
C GLY A 153 75.83 -19.96 5.26
N ASP A 154 76.08 -21.15 5.81
CA ASP A 154 75.09 -22.24 5.82
C ASP A 154 73.90 -21.96 6.76
N LYS A 155 74.13 -21.27 7.89
CA LYS A 155 73.04 -20.88 8.81
C LYS A 155 72.14 -19.79 8.23
N GLN A 156 72.72 -18.83 7.51
CA GLN A 156 71.96 -17.79 6.82
C GLN A 156 71.14 -18.34 5.66
N ILE A 157 71.66 -19.31 4.90
CA ILE A 157 70.94 -19.98 3.81
C ILE A 157 69.72 -20.75 4.35
N VAL A 158 69.86 -21.45 5.48
CA VAL A 158 68.74 -22.17 6.12
C VAL A 158 67.66 -21.20 6.62
N HIS A 159 68.05 -20.09 7.26
CA HIS A 159 67.10 -19.08 7.73
C HIS A 159 66.36 -18.40 6.56
N LEU A 160 67.07 -18.06 5.49
CA LEU A 160 66.45 -17.51 4.27
C LEU A 160 65.48 -18.50 3.64
N LYS A 161 65.80 -19.80 3.59
CA LYS A 161 64.92 -20.83 3.06
C LYS A 161 63.64 -21.01 3.88
N SER A 162 63.74 -20.91 5.21
CA SER A 162 62.57 -20.91 6.10
C SER A 162 61.69 -19.69 5.87
N ALA A 163 62.28 -18.50 5.81
CA ALA A 163 61.54 -17.26 5.56
C ALA A 163 60.85 -17.24 4.18
N LEU A 164 61.50 -17.82 3.17
CA LEU A 164 60.94 -17.96 1.82
C LEU A 164 59.74 -18.92 1.83
N LYS A 165 59.84 -20.02 2.58
CA LYS A 165 58.73 -20.98 2.74
C LYS A 165 57.53 -20.36 3.46
N ASP A 166 57.77 -19.60 4.54
CA ASP A 166 56.72 -18.87 5.25
C ASP A 166 56.03 -17.83 4.34
N LEU A 167 56.80 -17.21 3.44
CA LEU A 167 56.26 -16.25 2.48
C LEU A 167 55.39 -16.95 1.41
N GLU A 168 55.85 -18.09 0.90
CA GLU A 168 55.08 -18.92 -0.05
C GLU A 168 53.74 -19.37 0.55
N ASP A 169 53.75 -19.81 1.81
CA ASP A 169 52.55 -20.27 2.49
C ASP A 169 51.56 -19.10 2.71
N LYS A 170 52.05 -17.90 3.09
CA LYS A 170 51.22 -16.68 3.16
C LYS A 170 50.64 -16.27 1.81
N ILE A 171 51.40 -16.40 0.73
CA ILE A 171 50.92 -16.11 -0.63
C ILE A 171 49.82 -17.11 -1.02
N ALA A 172 49.98 -18.39 -0.69
CA ALA A 172 48.96 -19.40 -0.93
C ALA A 172 47.66 -19.11 -0.16
N ASP A 173 47.78 -18.74 1.12
CA ASP A 173 46.64 -18.35 1.96
C ASP A 173 45.91 -17.13 1.39
N ILE A 174 46.64 -16.05 1.06
CA ILE A 174 46.06 -14.84 0.45
C ILE A 174 45.36 -15.19 -0.87
N THR A 175 45.97 -16.03 -1.70
CA THR A 175 45.38 -16.45 -2.98
C THR A 175 44.08 -17.22 -2.77
N SER A 176 44.03 -18.10 -1.76
CA SER A 176 42.82 -18.84 -1.41
C SER A 176 41.70 -17.93 -0.90
N GLN A 177 42.04 -16.98 -0.02
CA GLN A 177 41.10 -16.03 0.56
C GLN A 177 40.54 -15.08 -0.51
N THR A 178 41.42 -14.56 -1.39
CA THR A 178 41.02 -13.70 -2.52
C THR A 178 40.03 -14.42 -3.42
N ARG A 179 40.23 -15.72 -3.68
CA ARG A 179 39.31 -16.51 -4.50
C ARG A 179 37.94 -16.67 -3.86
N ILE A 180 37.86 -16.87 -2.54
CA ILE A 180 36.59 -16.99 -1.80
C ILE A 180 35.83 -15.67 -1.87
N GLU A 181 36.49 -14.55 -1.55
CA GLU A 181 35.88 -13.22 -1.58
C GLU A 181 35.41 -12.84 -2.98
N GLU A 182 36.16 -13.19 -4.03
CA GLU A 182 35.77 -12.90 -5.40
C GLU A 182 34.56 -13.73 -5.86
N GLN A 183 34.42 -14.96 -5.36
CA GLN A 183 33.22 -15.76 -5.58
C GLN A 183 32.01 -15.14 -4.87
N GLU A 184 32.13 -14.77 -3.60
CA GLU A 184 31.05 -14.12 -2.84
C GLU A 184 30.61 -12.81 -3.48
N TYR A 185 31.56 -12.02 -4.00
CA TYR A 185 31.26 -10.80 -4.74
C TYR A 185 30.44 -11.08 -6.01
N GLN A 186 30.80 -12.11 -6.79
CA GLN A 186 30.05 -12.50 -7.99
C GLN A 186 28.63 -12.98 -7.67
N GLU A 187 28.47 -13.76 -6.60
CA GLU A 187 27.16 -14.20 -6.11
C GLU A 187 26.31 -13.00 -5.67
N GLY A 188 26.91 -12.05 -4.95
CA GLY A 188 26.27 -10.79 -4.56
C GLY A 188 25.87 -9.94 -5.78
N GLU A 189 26.70 -9.87 -6.81
CA GLU A 189 26.39 -9.14 -8.05
C GLU A 189 25.18 -9.75 -8.78
N HIS A 190 25.10 -11.08 -8.83
CA HIS A 190 23.97 -11.79 -9.43
C HIS A 190 22.66 -11.54 -8.67
N ILE A 191 22.70 -11.61 -7.33
CA ILE A 191 21.54 -11.31 -6.48
C ILE A 191 21.11 -9.85 -6.68
N ASN A 192 22.05 -8.90 -6.70
CA ASN A 192 21.76 -7.49 -6.93
C ASN A 192 21.10 -7.25 -8.30
N LYS A 193 21.58 -7.93 -9.36
CA LYS A 193 20.93 -7.89 -10.68
C LYS A 193 19.49 -8.39 -10.62
N LYS A 194 19.24 -9.50 -9.91
CA LYS A 194 17.89 -10.05 -9.74
C LYS A 194 16.95 -9.08 -8.99
N VAL A 195 17.42 -8.51 -7.88
CA VAL A 195 16.67 -7.53 -7.08
C VAL A 195 16.32 -6.29 -7.91
N LYS A 196 17.26 -5.77 -8.73
CA LYS A 196 16.99 -4.64 -9.63
C LYS A 196 15.89 -4.95 -10.65
N CYS A 197 15.87 -6.16 -11.21
CA CYS A 197 14.80 -6.57 -12.12
C CYS A 197 13.44 -6.65 -11.40
N GLU A 198 13.40 -7.21 -10.19
CA GLU A 198 12.17 -7.30 -9.38
C GLU A 198 11.65 -5.92 -8.97
N MET A 199 12.53 -4.99 -8.57
CA MET A 199 12.15 -3.61 -8.29
C MET A 199 11.52 -2.93 -9.50
N ALA A 200 12.14 -3.04 -10.68
CA ALA A 200 11.58 -2.45 -11.91
C ALA A 200 10.22 -3.04 -12.31
N TYR A 201 9.98 -4.31 -11.98
CA TYR A 201 8.66 -4.94 -12.16
C TYR A 201 7.64 -4.38 -11.17
N LEU A 202 8.00 -4.25 -9.89
CA LEU A 202 7.12 -3.72 -8.85
C LEU A 202 6.76 -2.25 -9.07
N GLU A 203 7.72 -1.42 -9.49
CA GLU A 203 7.47 -0.01 -9.85
C GLU A 203 6.42 0.12 -10.97
N LYS A 204 6.51 -0.72 -12.00
CA LYS A 204 5.50 -0.73 -13.07
C LYS A 204 4.13 -1.19 -12.57
N ARG A 205 4.10 -2.17 -11.66
CA ARG A 205 2.87 -2.66 -11.03
C ARG A 205 2.23 -1.57 -10.17
N GLU A 206 3.02 -0.80 -9.42
CA GLU A 206 2.55 0.34 -8.63
C GLU A 206 1.87 1.39 -9.52
N ILE A 207 2.52 1.81 -10.62
CA ILE A 207 1.95 2.76 -11.57
C ILE A 207 0.60 2.26 -12.14
N MET A 208 0.51 0.97 -12.47
CA MET A 208 -0.73 0.37 -12.95
C MET A 208 -1.83 0.37 -11.88
N LEU A 209 -1.49 0.01 -10.64
CA LEU A 209 -2.43 0.00 -9.52
C LEU A 209 -2.91 1.42 -9.19
N GLU A 210 -2.04 2.43 -9.23
CA GLU A 210 -2.44 3.83 -9.09
C GLU A 210 -3.46 4.26 -10.15
N SER A 211 -3.26 3.83 -11.40
CA SER A 211 -4.23 4.07 -12.48
C SER A 211 -5.56 3.38 -12.18
N ILE A 212 -5.56 2.12 -11.77
CA ILE A 212 -6.79 1.39 -11.44
C ILE A 212 -7.55 2.10 -10.30
N VAL A 213 -6.85 2.53 -9.25
CA VAL A 213 -7.46 3.23 -8.11
C VAL A 213 -8.10 4.54 -8.53
N LYS A 214 -7.46 5.34 -9.41
CA LYS A 214 -8.04 6.58 -9.95
C LYS A 214 -9.34 6.30 -10.73
N GLU A 215 -9.32 5.28 -11.57
CA GLU A 215 -10.46 4.91 -12.42
C GLU A 215 -11.61 4.35 -11.58
N MET A 216 -11.29 3.53 -10.57
CA MET A 216 -12.28 3.05 -9.59
C MET A 216 -12.93 4.21 -8.83
N LYS A 217 -12.15 5.22 -8.42
CA LYS A 217 -12.69 6.41 -7.78
C LYS A 217 -13.61 7.17 -8.72
N HIS A 218 -13.24 7.33 -9.98
CA HIS A 218 -14.11 7.98 -10.98
C HIS A 218 -15.42 7.20 -11.20
N LEU A 219 -15.36 5.86 -11.27
CA LEU A 219 -16.55 5.01 -11.34
C LEU A 219 -17.44 5.14 -10.09
N GLN A 220 -16.83 5.23 -8.91
CA GLN A 220 -17.54 5.44 -7.66
C GLN A 220 -18.18 6.84 -7.56
N GLU A 221 -17.57 7.86 -8.17
CA GLU A 221 -18.18 9.18 -8.30
C GLU A 221 -19.34 9.18 -9.29
N LEU A 222 -19.22 8.46 -10.41
CA LEU A 222 -20.31 8.28 -11.37
C LEU A 222 -21.52 7.58 -10.76
N THR A 223 -21.35 6.56 -9.91
CA THR A 223 -22.46 5.90 -9.22
C THR A 223 -23.15 6.81 -8.19
N LYS A 224 -22.50 7.90 -7.75
CA LYS A 224 -23.10 8.94 -6.91
C LYS A 224 -23.87 10.01 -7.69
N TYR A 225 -23.81 10.01 -9.04
CA TYR A 225 -24.56 11.00 -9.82
C TYR A 225 -26.09 10.77 -9.70
N PRO A 226 -26.87 11.83 -9.41
CA PRO A 226 -28.32 11.74 -9.28
C PRO A 226 -29.03 11.20 -10.54
N SER A 227 -28.41 11.30 -11.72
CA SER A 227 -28.97 10.79 -12.96
C SER A 227 -29.16 9.28 -12.95
N LEU A 228 -28.20 8.49 -12.42
CA LEU A 228 -28.30 7.03 -12.34
C LEU A 228 -29.33 6.58 -11.29
N GLN A 229 -29.38 7.26 -10.13
CA GLN A 229 -30.45 7.08 -9.15
C GLN A 229 -31.83 7.45 -9.70
N ARG A 230 -31.91 8.49 -10.55
CA ARG A 230 -33.15 8.90 -11.22
C ARG A 230 -33.59 7.89 -12.29
N TYR A 231 -32.67 7.30 -13.06
CA TYR A 231 -32.99 6.20 -13.98
C TYR A 231 -33.48 4.95 -13.23
N GLN A 232 -32.89 4.60 -12.09
CA GLN A 232 -33.37 3.50 -11.24
C GLN A 232 -34.73 3.79 -10.58
N CYS A 233 -34.97 5.03 -10.18
CA CYS A 233 -36.25 5.48 -9.62
C CYS A 233 -37.37 5.51 -10.69
N ILE A 234 -37.08 6.05 -11.88
CA ILE A 234 -38.00 6.04 -13.03
C ILE A 234 -38.31 4.59 -13.46
N LYS A 235 -37.32 3.68 -13.44
CA LYS A 235 -37.56 2.25 -13.74
C LYS A 235 -38.54 1.62 -12.75
N CYS A 236 -38.47 1.94 -11.47
CA CYS A 236 -39.43 1.48 -10.45
C CYS A 236 -40.82 2.14 -10.58
N GLU A 237 -40.89 3.45 -10.87
CA GLU A 237 -42.17 4.15 -11.07
C GLU A 237 -42.89 3.70 -12.34
N VAL A 238 -42.17 3.53 -13.46
CA VAL A 238 -42.74 3.10 -14.75
C VAL A 238 -43.22 1.65 -14.71
N LEU A 239 -42.51 0.76 -13.99
CA LEU A 239 -42.95 -0.63 -13.76
C LEU A 239 -44.19 -0.72 -12.85
N SER A 240 -44.49 0.33 -12.08
CA SER A 240 -45.61 0.36 -11.15
C SER A 240 -46.88 1.01 -11.72
N SER A 241 -46.82 1.62 -12.91
CA SER A 241 -47.86 2.56 -13.38
C SER A 241 -48.38 2.36 -14.80
N LEU A 242 -47.97 1.34 -15.55
CA LEU A 242 -48.42 1.14 -16.94
C LEU A 242 -48.83 -0.31 -17.25
N ASP A 243 -49.99 -0.46 -17.90
CA ASP A 243 -50.52 -1.72 -18.43
C ASP A 243 -49.53 -2.38 -19.41
N GLU A 244 -49.39 -3.71 -19.29
CA GLU A 244 -48.33 -4.54 -19.90
C GLU A 244 -48.15 -4.39 -21.42
N GLU A 245 -49.18 -3.94 -22.15
CA GLU A 245 -49.20 -3.90 -23.60
C GLU A 245 -48.50 -2.64 -24.18
N SER A 246 -48.50 -1.51 -23.45
CA SER A 246 -47.80 -0.29 -23.86
C SER A 246 -46.31 -0.31 -23.51
N LEU A 247 -45.91 -1.14 -22.54
CA LEU A 247 -44.51 -1.33 -22.14
C LEU A 247 -43.73 -2.09 -23.23
N SER A 248 -44.34 -3.13 -23.81
CA SER A 248 -43.68 -3.99 -24.81
C SER A 248 -43.14 -3.21 -26.00
N LEU A 249 -43.91 -2.29 -26.59
CA LEU A 249 -43.47 -1.62 -27.82
C LEU A 249 -42.37 -0.56 -27.61
N THR A 250 -42.42 0.16 -26.49
CA THR A 250 -41.51 1.29 -26.20
C THR A 250 -40.23 0.82 -25.53
N VAL A 251 -40.33 -0.15 -24.62
CA VAL A 251 -39.16 -0.81 -24.00
C VAL A 251 -38.42 -1.63 -25.04
N ASN A 252 -39.09 -2.36 -25.93
CA ASN A 252 -38.39 -3.11 -26.98
C ASN A 252 -37.60 -2.19 -27.90
N LYS A 253 -38.14 -1.00 -28.25
CA LYS A 253 -37.42 -0.05 -29.10
C LYS A 253 -36.16 0.52 -28.44
N GLN A 254 -36.26 0.95 -27.17
CA GLN A 254 -35.09 1.45 -26.43
C GLN A 254 -34.10 0.34 -26.07
N THR A 255 -34.59 -0.87 -25.81
CA THR A 255 -33.73 -2.04 -25.57
C THR A 255 -32.99 -2.43 -26.84
N THR A 256 -33.64 -2.42 -28.01
CA THR A 256 -32.95 -2.68 -29.28
C THR A 256 -31.91 -1.61 -29.62
N GLU A 257 -32.20 -0.33 -29.35
CA GLU A 257 -31.24 0.76 -29.58
C GLU A 257 -30.02 0.64 -28.63
N SER A 258 -30.26 0.29 -27.35
CA SER A 258 -29.18 0.07 -26.38
C SER A 258 -28.40 -1.22 -26.62
N GLU A 259 -29.04 -2.29 -27.11
CA GLU A 259 -28.38 -3.53 -27.49
C GLU A 259 -27.51 -3.33 -28.74
N GLU A 260 -27.94 -2.52 -29.71
CA GLU A 260 -27.11 -2.10 -30.85
C GLU A 260 -25.90 -1.28 -30.41
N GLU A 261 -26.07 -0.36 -29.47
CA GLU A 261 -24.96 0.46 -28.94
C GLU A 261 -23.96 -0.40 -28.15
N CYS A 262 -24.45 -1.34 -27.33
CA CYS A 262 -23.62 -2.32 -26.62
C CYS A 262 -22.90 -3.28 -27.58
N ALA A 263 -23.55 -3.73 -28.65
CA ALA A 263 -22.92 -4.56 -29.68
C ALA A 263 -21.82 -3.77 -30.43
N SER A 264 -22.09 -2.51 -30.78
CA SER A 264 -21.12 -1.63 -31.43
C SER A 264 -19.91 -1.34 -30.54
N LEU A 265 -20.13 -1.11 -29.24
CA LEU A 265 -19.06 -0.95 -28.25
C LEU A 265 -18.26 -2.25 -28.06
N GLY A 266 -18.93 -3.41 -28.06
CA GLY A 266 -18.27 -4.71 -28.02
C GLY A 266 -17.36 -4.95 -29.24
N GLU A 267 -17.83 -4.60 -30.43
CA GLU A 267 -17.04 -4.68 -31.66
C GLU A 267 -15.86 -3.69 -31.66
N GLU A 268 -16.04 -2.48 -31.15
CA GLU A 268 -14.97 -1.48 -31.00
C GLU A 268 -13.90 -1.97 -30.02
N LEU A 269 -14.30 -2.51 -28.87
CA LEU A 269 -13.38 -3.06 -27.87
C LEU A 269 -12.63 -4.27 -28.42
N GLN A 270 -13.31 -5.17 -29.16
CA GLN A 270 -12.67 -6.29 -29.84
C GLN A 270 -11.70 -5.85 -30.95
N ARG A 271 -11.96 -4.70 -31.58
CA ARG A 271 -11.03 -4.12 -32.57
C ARG A 271 -9.79 -3.54 -31.89
N ARG A 272 -9.95 -2.93 -30.71
CA ARG A 272 -8.87 -2.36 -29.90
C ARG A 272 -8.08 -3.39 -29.11
N SER A 273 -8.66 -4.58 -28.84
CA SER A 273 -7.97 -5.69 -28.18
C SER A 273 -7.02 -6.46 -29.10
N LYS A 274 -7.05 -6.19 -30.41
CA LYS A 274 -6.13 -6.75 -31.40
C LYS A 274 -4.91 -5.87 -31.54
N CYS A 275 -3.74 -6.45 -31.32
CA CYS A 275 -2.47 -5.77 -31.54
C CYS A 275 -2.34 -5.35 -33.02
N PRO A 276 -2.06 -4.07 -33.35
CA PRO A 276 -1.94 -3.61 -34.74
C PRO A 276 -0.80 -4.28 -35.52
N ASP A 277 0.24 -4.75 -34.83
CA ASP A 277 1.45 -5.27 -35.46
C ASP A 277 1.42 -6.79 -35.68
N CYS A 278 0.69 -7.54 -34.86
CA CYS A 278 0.64 -9.01 -34.94
C CYS A 278 -0.78 -9.61 -34.99
N HIS A 279 -1.82 -8.79 -34.94
CA HIS A 279 -3.24 -9.16 -35.04
C HIS A 279 -3.76 -10.22 -34.05
N LEU A 280 -2.98 -10.55 -33.02
CA LEU A 280 -3.39 -11.45 -31.94
C LEU A 280 -4.40 -10.77 -31.01
N ASP A 281 -5.42 -11.53 -30.60
CA ASP A 281 -6.52 -11.08 -29.73
C ASP A 281 -6.15 -11.29 -28.26
N ASN A 282 -5.99 -10.19 -27.52
CA ASN A 282 -5.53 -10.23 -26.12
C ASN A 282 -6.64 -10.59 -25.11
N VAL A 283 -7.88 -10.79 -25.56
CA VAL A 283 -9.05 -11.03 -24.68
C VAL A 283 -8.92 -12.34 -23.88
N GLY A 284 -8.33 -13.40 -24.47
CA GLY A 284 -8.12 -14.67 -23.78
C GLY A 284 -7.05 -14.60 -22.67
N ALA A 285 -5.94 -13.90 -22.93
CA ALA A 285 -4.84 -13.75 -21.98
C ALA A 285 -5.23 -12.90 -20.76
N LEU A 286 -6.10 -11.90 -20.94
CA LEU A 286 -6.64 -11.10 -19.82
C LEU A 286 -7.56 -11.91 -18.90
N GLY A 287 -8.27 -12.91 -19.44
CA GLY A 287 -9.13 -13.81 -18.66
C GLY A 287 -8.32 -14.76 -17.76
N GLU A 288 -7.18 -15.27 -18.23
CA GLU A 288 -6.30 -16.15 -17.46
C GLU A 288 -5.57 -15.40 -16.33
N VAL A 289 -5.16 -14.15 -16.58
CA VAL A 289 -4.52 -13.29 -15.58
C VAL A 289 -5.46 -13.00 -14.40
N LEU A 290 -6.77 -12.90 -14.64
CA LEU A 290 -7.77 -12.69 -13.58
C LEU A 290 -8.17 -13.98 -12.83
N GLN A 291 -7.93 -15.16 -13.40
CA GLN A 291 -8.24 -16.44 -12.75
C GLN A 291 -7.08 -16.99 -11.91
N MET A 292 -5.83 -16.62 -12.19
CA MET A 292 -4.67 -17.03 -11.38
C MET A 292 -4.66 -16.45 -9.95
N GLU A 293 -5.37 -15.34 -9.68
CA GLU A 293 -5.46 -14.76 -8.33
C GLU A 293 -6.35 -15.56 -7.34
N LYS A 294 -7.11 -16.55 -7.80
CA LYS A 294 -7.95 -17.40 -6.92
C LYS A 294 -7.35 -18.76 -6.55
N GLY A 295 -6.17 -19.12 -7.07
CA GLY A 295 -5.63 -20.48 -6.98
C GLY A 295 -4.44 -20.73 -6.05
N MET A 296 -3.85 -19.69 -5.44
CA MET A 296 -2.55 -19.83 -4.75
C MET A 296 -2.62 -20.08 -3.23
N ASP A 297 -3.80 -20.17 -2.61
CA ASP A 297 -3.93 -20.38 -1.15
C ASP A 297 -4.07 -21.86 -0.71
N ALA A 298 -3.96 -22.83 -1.62
CA ALA A 298 -4.19 -24.24 -1.27
C ALA A 298 -3.18 -25.19 -1.89
N SER A 299 -1.88 -25.07 -1.57
CA SER A 299 -0.93 -26.20 -1.61
C SER A 299 0.45 -25.82 -1.09
N HIS A 300 0.69 -26.00 0.21
CA HIS A 300 1.96 -26.51 0.73
C HIS A 300 1.80 -26.91 2.20
N SER A 301 1.40 -28.15 2.43
CA SER A 301 1.63 -28.84 3.71
C SER A 301 1.85 -30.31 3.42
N THR A 302 3.12 -30.68 3.23
CA THR A 302 3.61 -32.05 3.33
C THR A 302 5.08 -32.04 3.75
N ASP A 303 5.32 -32.74 4.86
CA ASP A 303 6.48 -33.53 5.23
C ASP A 303 7.75 -32.86 5.80
N ALA A 304 7.88 -33.00 7.13
CA ALA A 304 9.14 -33.00 7.85
C ALA A 304 9.57 -34.46 8.11
N PRO A 305 10.85 -34.84 7.93
CA PRO A 305 11.35 -36.14 8.36
C PRO A 305 11.85 -36.06 9.80
N GLY A 306 11.29 -36.89 10.67
CA GLY A 306 11.78 -37.15 12.02
C GLY A 306 12.94 -38.15 12.02
N THR A 307 13.91 -37.87 12.88
CA THR A 307 14.92 -38.79 13.43
C THR A 307 14.33 -40.07 14.00
#